data_AF-A0A7R9J890-F1
#
_entry.id   AF-A0A7R9J890-F1
#
_cell.length_a   1.000
_cell.length_b   1.000
_cell.length_c   1.000
_cell.angle_alpha   90.00
_cell.angle_beta   90.00
_cell.angle_gamma   90.00
#
_symmetry.space_group_name_H-M   'P 1'
#
loop_
_entity.id
_entity.type
_entity.pdbx_description
1 polymer ?
#
loop_
_entity_poly.entity_id
_entity_poly.type
_entity_poly.pdbx_seq_one_letter_code
_entity_poly.pdbx_strand_id
1 'polypeptide(L)'
;MYGCRINGQEVAREKEVTIPEDPCLKCHCENGLMTCTKEACPVLHCPKDRIVTVLGECCQQCNGSRRLIEPPKGSCMLGSAIHLAGITILQR
;
A
#
# COMPACT_ATOMS: atom_id res chain seq x y z
N MET A 1 4.38 12.31 34.80
CA MET A 1 5.26 11.77 33.74
C MET A 1 4.60 10.51 33.17
N TYR A 2 3.54 10.67 32.39
CA TYR A 2 2.72 9.53 31.93
C TYR A 2 3.30 8.97 30.63
N GLY A 3 4.06 7.88 30.73
CA GLY A 3 4.46 7.04 29.62
C GLY A 3 3.45 5.92 29.37
N CYS A 4 3.65 5.15 28.30
CA CYS A 4 2.82 4.01 27.94
C CYS A 4 3.65 2.71 27.94
N ARG A 5 2.99 1.55 27.89
CA ARG A 5 3.67 0.24 27.81
C ARG A 5 3.12 -0.58 26.64
N ILE A 6 4.00 -1.09 25.79
CA ILE A 6 3.66 -1.95 24.64
C ILE A 6 4.52 -3.21 24.64
N ASN A 7 3.92 -4.41 24.56
CA ASN A 7 4.63 -5.69 24.62
C ASN A 7 5.68 -5.80 25.75
N GLY A 8 5.42 -5.16 26.90
CA GLY A 8 6.34 -5.12 28.05
C GLY A 8 7.40 -4.00 28.01
N GLN A 9 7.53 -3.28 26.90
CA GLN A 9 8.48 -2.18 26.73
C GLN A 9 7.84 -0.82 27.09
N GLU A 10 8.56 0.01 27.85
CA GLU A 10 8.13 1.37 28.17
C GLU A 10 8.38 2.34 27.01
N VAL A 11 7.36 3.14 26.72
CA VAL A 11 7.34 4.16 25.68
C VAL A 11 7.16 5.52 26.34
N ALA A 12 8.10 6.43 26.09
CA ALA A 12 8.03 7.80 26.58
C ALA A 12 6.80 8.53 25.99
N ARG A 13 6.36 9.60 26.66
CA ARG A 13 5.32 10.49 26.14
C ARG A 13 5.73 11.07 24.79
N GLU A 14 4.74 11.27 23.90
CA GLU A 14 4.90 11.86 22.57
C GLU A 14 5.85 11.08 21.66
N LYS A 15 5.97 9.77 21.91
CA LYS A 15 6.80 8.88 21.11
C LYS A 15 5.95 7.99 20.23
N GLU A 16 6.36 7.89 18.97
CA GLU A 16 5.85 6.90 18.02
C GLU A 16 6.77 5.67 18.01
N VAL A 17 6.17 4.49 17.95
CA VAL A 17 6.86 3.21 17.85
C VAL A 17 6.26 2.36 16.74
N THR A 18 7.12 1.72 15.97
CA THR A 18 6.73 0.68 15.00
C THR A 18 7.04 -0.67 15.61
N ILE A 19 6.15 -1.63 15.40
CA ILE A 19 6.28 -2.96 15.94
C ILE A 19 7.12 -3.81 14.97
N PRO A 20 8.26 -4.41 15.39
CA PRO A 20 9.11 -5.19 14.49
C PRO A 20 8.40 -6.39 13.86
N GLU A 21 7.48 -7.04 14.59
CA GLU A 21 6.67 -8.14 14.08
C GLU A 21 5.54 -7.71 13.12
N ASP A 22 5.14 -6.44 13.14
CA ASP A 22 4.12 -5.88 12.24
C ASP A 22 4.52 -4.45 11.84
N PRO A 23 5.32 -4.27 10.77
CA PRO A 23 5.77 -2.95 10.32
C PRO A 23 4.62 -2.03 9.88
N CYS A 24 3.42 -2.59 9.66
CA CYS A 24 2.21 -1.84 9.32
C CYS A 24 1.50 -1.27 10.54
N LEU A 25 1.89 -1.65 11.75
CA LEU A 25 1.29 -1.18 12.99
C LEU A 25 2.19 -0.11 13.62
N LYS A 26 1.66 1.11 13.70
CA LYS A 26 2.31 2.25 14.35
C LYS A 26 1.50 2.65 15.58
N CYS A 27 2.18 2.87 16.70
CA CYS A 27 1.54 3.27 17.94
C CYS A 27 2.16 4.57 18.46
N HIS A 28 1.30 5.49 18.90
CA HIS A 28 1.67 6.76 19.49
C HIS A 28 1.25 6.79 20.97
N CYS A 29 2.19 7.14 21.85
CA CYS A 29 1.91 7.34 23.26
C CYS A 29 1.67 8.82 23.56
N GLU A 30 0.48 9.17 24.05
CA GLU A 30 0.15 10.54 24.44
C GLU A 30 -0.45 10.54 25.84
N ASN A 31 0.24 11.17 26.80
CA ASN A 31 -0.24 11.31 28.19
C ASN A 31 -0.69 9.99 28.86
N GLY A 32 -0.01 8.88 28.57
CA GLY A 32 -0.34 7.56 29.09
C GLY A 32 -1.41 6.79 28.30
N LEU A 33 -2.01 7.42 27.27
CA LEU A 33 -2.88 6.75 26.31
C LEU A 33 -2.06 6.27 25.11
N MET A 34 -2.21 4.98 24.78
CA MET A 34 -1.65 4.41 23.56
C MET A 34 -2.70 4.41 22.46
N THR A 35 -2.38 5.01 21.32
CA THR A 35 -3.21 5.00 20.11
C THR A 35 -2.45 4.29 19.00
N CYS A 36 -3.01 3.22 18.44
CA CYS A 36 -2.38 2.47 17.37
C CYS A 36 -3.17 2.56 16.06
N THR A 37 -2.46 2.69 14.94
CA THR A 37 -3.00 2.71 13.59
C THR A 37 -2.35 1.61 12.76
N LYS A 38 -3.18 0.89 12.00
CA LYS A 38 -2.73 -0.15 11.08
C LYS A 38 -2.89 0.34 9.65
N GLU A 39 -1.78 0.40 8.93
CA GLU A 39 -1.76 0.76 7.51
C GLU A 39 -2.28 -0.41 6.67
N ALA A 40 -3.17 -0.10 5.71
CA ALA A 40 -3.66 -1.07 4.74
C ALA A 40 -2.82 -0.97 3.46
N CYS A 41 -2.31 -2.12 2.99
CA CYS A 41 -1.51 -2.14 1.77
C CYS A 41 -2.34 -2.08 0.50
N PRO A 42 -1.83 -1.42 -0.56
CA PRO A 42 -2.52 -1.34 -1.84
C PRO A 42 -2.58 -2.71 -2.52
N VAL A 43 -3.62 -2.91 -3.34
CA VAL A 43 -3.69 -4.07 -4.24
C VAL A 43 -2.66 -3.90 -5.35
N LEU A 44 -1.75 -4.88 -5.47
CA LEU A 44 -0.72 -4.87 -6.49
C LEU A 44 -1.24 -5.46 -7.81
N HIS A 45 -1.07 -4.70 -8.90
CA HIS A 45 -1.44 -5.11 -10.26
C HIS A 45 -0.22 -5.62 -11.04
N CYS A 46 0.49 -6.58 -10.49
CA CYS A 46 1.60 -7.26 -11.16
C CYS A 46 1.58 -8.77 -10.89
N PRO A 47 2.22 -9.58 -11.75
CA PRO A 47 2.42 -11.01 -11.49
C PRO A 47 3.11 -11.27 -10.15
N LYS A 48 2.80 -12.41 -9.51
CA LYS A 48 3.34 -12.76 -8.18
C LYS A 48 4.87 -12.81 -8.14
N ASP A 49 5.51 -13.21 -9.23
CA ASP A 49 6.97 -13.25 -9.41
C ASP A 49 7.63 -11.85 -9.37
N ARG A 50 6.84 -10.79 -9.55
CA ARG A 50 7.32 -9.40 -9.48
C ARG A 50 7.00 -8.71 -8.16
N ILE A 51 6.29 -9.36 -7.24
CA ILE A 51 5.99 -8.79 -5.93
C ILE A 51 7.22 -8.95 -5.03
N VAL A 52 7.72 -7.84 -4.49
CA VAL A 52 8.88 -7.82 -3.59
C VAL A 52 8.48 -7.26 -2.23
N THR A 53 9.00 -7.90 -1.18
CA THR A 53 8.90 -7.39 0.20
C THR A 53 10.26 -6.79 0.56
N VAL A 54 10.26 -5.51 0.95
CA VAL A 54 11.49 -4.82 1.38
C VAL A 54 11.59 -4.94 2.90
N LEU A 55 12.76 -5.30 3.42
CA LEU A 55 12.97 -5.45 4.85
C LEU A 55 12.70 -4.11 5.57
N GLY A 56 11.84 -4.15 6.59
CA GLY A 56 11.45 -2.98 7.38
C GLY A 56 10.30 -2.15 6.80
N GLU A 57 9.87 -2.41 5.56
CA GLU A 57 8.72 -1.75 4.96
C GLU A 57 7.42 -2.49 5.32
N CYS A 58 6.34 -1.74 5.52
CA CYS A 58 5.01 -2.32 5.72
C CYS A 58 4.50 -3.02 4.46
N CYS A 59 4.57 -2.34 3.31
CA CYS A 59 3.90 -2.80 2.10
C CYS A 59 4.85 -3.37 1.05
N GLN A 60 4.36 -4.44 0.41
CA GLN A 60 4.99 -5.03 -0.75
C GLN A 60 4.89 -4.10 -1.95
N GLN A 61 5.85 -4.21 -2.87
CA GLN A 61 5.93 -3.38 -4.06
C GLN A 61 6.08 -4.25 -5.31
N CYS A 62 5.67 -3.74 -6.46
CA CYS A 62 5.98 -4.38 -7.74
C CYS A 62 7.38 -3.99 -8.18
N ASN A 63 8.23 -4.96 -8.45
CA ASN A 63 9.51 -4.73 -9.11
C ASN A 63 9.31 -4.51 -10.62
N GLY A 64 9.79 -3.37 -11.11
CA GLY A 64 9.67 -2.93 -12.50
C GLY A 64 8.74 -1.73 -12.67
N SER A 65 8.72 -1.17 -13.87
CA SER A 65 7.90 -0.01 -14.22
C SER A 65 6.73 -0.44 -15.09
N ARG A 66 5.54 0.11 -14.83
CA ARG A 66 4.44 0.10 -15.82
C ARG A 66 4.48 1.40 -16.60
N ARG A 67 4.34 1.30 -17.92
CA ARG A 67 4.07 2.47 -18.75
C ARG A 67 2.56 2.66 -18.82
N LEU A 68 2.06 3.72 -18.20
CA LEU A 68 0.70 4.18 -18.47
C LEU A 68 0.69 4.74 -19.88
N ILE A 69 0.04 4.03 -20.80
CA ILE A 69 -0.20 4.50 -22.16
C ILE A 69 -1.61 5.07 -22.14
N GLU A 70 -1.70 6.39 -22.20
CA GLU A 70 -2.99 7.03 -22.42
C GLU A 70 -3.43 6.76 -23.86
N PRO A 71 -4.60 6.12 -24.06
CA PRO A 71 -5.12 5.95 -25.41
C PRO A 71 -5.47 7.33 -26.01
N PRO A 72 -5.48 7.45 -27.35
CA PRO A 72 -6.00 8.66 -28.00
C PRO A 72 -7.38 9.05 -27.46
N LYS A 73 -7.66 10.36 -27.38
CA LYS A 73 -8.97 10.85 -26.90
C LYS A 73 -10.11 10.19 -27.69
N GLY A 74 -11.14 9.74 -26.98
CA GLY A 74 -12.25 9.02 -27.59
C GLY A 74 -11.94 7.55 -27.90
N SER A 75 -10.95 6.94 -27.25
CA SER A 75 -10.65 5.51 -27.37
C SER A 75 -10.30 4.87 -26.02
N CYS A 76 -10.46 3.56 -25.93
CA CYS A 76 -10.17 2.73 -24.77
C CYS A 76 -9.20 1.60 -25.17
N MET A 77 -8.32 1.18 -24.27
CA MET A 77 -7.53 -0.03 -24.47
C MET A 77 -8.23 -1.24 -23.84
N LEU A 78 -8.40 -2.32 -24.61
CA LEU A 78 -8.85 -3.63 -24.11
C LEU A 78 -7.76 -4.66 -24.41
N GLY A 79 -7.09 -5.16 -23.38
CA GLY A 79 -5.88 -5.96 -23.54
C GLY A 79 -4.78 -5.14 -24.23
N SER A 80 -4.39 -5.56 -25.43
CA SER A 80 -3.37 -4.87 -26.25
C SER A 80 -3.94 -4.10 -27.44
N ALA A 81 -5.27 -4.03 -27.58
CA ALA A 81 -5.94 -3.36 -28.69
C ALA A 81 -6.57 -2.02 -28.27
N ILE A 82 -6.56 -1.04 -29.18
CA ILE A 82 -7.23 0.26 -29.02
C ILE A 82 -8.58 0.20 -29.73
N HIS A 83 -9.63 0.64 -29.04
CA HIS A 83 -11.00 0.65 -29.52
C HIS A 83 -11.57 2.06 -29.46
N LEU A 84 -12.13 2.54 -30.56
CA LEU A 84 -12.77 3.85 -30.62
C LEU A 84 -14.13 3.82 -29.90
N ALA A 85 -14.44 4.89 -29.17
CA ALA A 85 -15.73 5.07 -28.53
C ALA A 85 -16.86 5.15 -29.58
N GLY A 86 -18.00 4.53 -29.27
CA GLY A 86 -19.18 4.51 -30.15
C GLY A 86 -19.17 3.42 -31.22
N ILE A 87 -18.13 2.58 -31.29
CA ILE A 87 -18.11 1.41 -32.18
C ILE A 87 -18.56 0.17 -31.41
N THR A 88 -19.66 -0.45 -31.85
CA THR A 88 -20.06 -1.78 -31.38
C THR A 88 -19.18 -2.83 -32.03
N ILE A 89 -18.32 -3.48 -31.23
CA ILE A 89 -17.53 -4.61 -31.69
C ILE A 89 -18.46 -5.83 -31.68
N LEU A 90 -18.86 -6.30 -32.85
CA LEU A 90 -19.54 -7.59 -33.00
C LEU A 90 -18.52 -8.70 -32.67
N GLN A 91 -18.37 -9.06 -31.40
CA GLN A 91 -17.69 -10.30 -31.02
C GLN A 91 -18.60 -11.47 -31.44
N ARG A 92 -18.17 -12.24 -32.44
CA ARG A 92 -18.69 -13.59 -32.69
C ARG A 92 -18.13 -14.54 -31.66
#